data_AF-A0A6G9QFA6-F1
#
_entry.id   AF-A0A6G9QFA6-F1
#
_cell.length_a   1.000
_cell.length_b   1.000
_cell.length_c   1.000
_cell.angle_alpha   90.00
_cell.angle_beta   90.00
_cell.angle_gamma   90.00
#
_symmetry.space_group_name_H-M   'P 1'
#
loop_
_entity.id
_entity.type
_entity.pdbx_description
1 polymer ?
#
loop_
_entity_poly.entity_id
_entity_poly.type
_entity_poly.pdbx_seq_one_letter_code
_entity_poly.pdbx_strand_id
1 'polypeptide(L)' 'MNRKKKINQTLKAKAKKANKKLAGTSNKPKYIAKADREKLVNGYSVMDKQALNSQAATLVETLSTNANLG' A
#
# COMPACT_ATOMS: atom_id res chain seq x y z
N MET A 1 -20.96 -40.75 13.03
CA MET A 1 -19.78 -39.98 12.58
C MET A 1 -18.55 -40.85 12.77
N ASN A 2 -17.95 -41.35 11.69
CA ASN A 2 -16.80 -42.25 11.82
C ASN A 2 -15.56 -41.46 12.25
N ARG A 3 -14.65 -42.12 12.97
CA ARG A 3 -13.42 -41.53 13.52
C ARG A 3 -12.64 -40.71 12.47
N LYS A 4 -12.52 -41.25 11.25
CA LYS A 4 -11.92 -40.59 10.08
C LYS A 4 -12.58 -39.24 9.74
N LYS A 5 -13.91 -39.17 9.73
CA LYS A 5 -14.68 -37.93 9.45
C LYS A 5 -14.45 -36.88 10.55
N LYS A 6 -14.43 -37.31 11.82
CA LYS A 6 -14.24 -36.40 12.97
C LYS A 6 -12.86 -35.76 12.96
N ILE A 7 -11.81 -36.54 12.73
CA ILE A 7 -10.43 -36.03 12.63
C ILE A 7 -10.33 -35.00 11.51
N ASN A 8 -10.83 -35.32 10.32
CA ASN A 8 -10.78 -34.41 9.18
C ASN A 8 -11.55 -33.10 9.44
N GLN A 9 -12.70 -33.18 10.12
CA GLN A 9 -13.48 -32.01 10.47
C GLN A 9 -12.72 -31.11 11.46
N THR A 10 -12.12 -31.70 12.49
CA THR A 10 -11.30 -30.97 13.48
C THR A 10 -10.08 -30.31 12.84
N LEU A 11 -9.35 -31.02 11.98
CA LEU A 11 -8.18 -30.48 11.29
C LEU A 11 -8.55 -29.31 10.38
N LYS A 12 -9.63 -29.45 9.60
CA LYS A 12 -10.15 -28.35 8.75
C LYS A 12 -10.57 -27.13 9.57
N ALA A 13 -11.22 -27.33 10.72
CA ALA A 13 -11.62 -26.24 11.60
C ALA A 13 -10.39 -25.50 12.19
N LYS A 14 -9.37 -26.23 12.63
CA LYS A 14 -8.11 -25.66 13.14
C LYS A 14 -7.38 -24.87 12.06
N ALA A 15 -7.25 -25.43 10.85
CA ALA A 15 -6.62 -24.76 9.71
C ALA A 15 -7.36 -23.46 9.33
N LYS A 16 -8.69 -23.49 9.25
CA LYS A 16 -9.49 -22.27 9.00
C LYS A 16 -9.27 -21.20 10.07
N LYS A 17 -9.18 -21.59 11.35
CA LYS A 17 -8.92 -20.66 12.46
C LYS A 17 -7.52 -20.06 12.38
N ALA A 18 -6.50 -20.85 12.03
CA ALA A 18 -5.14 -20.37 11.84
C ALA A 18 -5.05 -19.41 10.64
N ASN A 19 -5.63 -19.78 9.50
CA ASN A 19 -5.64 -18.94 8.30
C ASN A 19 -6.39 -17.63 8.51
N LYS A 20 -7.50 -17.62 9.28
CA LYS A 20 -8.22 -16.39 9.63
C LYS A 20 -7.39 -15.45 10.52
N LYS A 21 -6.44 -15.99 11.30
CA LYS A 21 -5.52 -15.18 12.12
C LYS A 21 -4.34 -14.64 11.32
N LEU A 22 -3.82 -15.43 10.38
CA LEU A 22 -2.67 -15.07 9.53
C LEU A 22 -3.04 -14.20 8.34
N ALA A 23 -4.24 -14.40 7.77
CA ALA A 23 -4.81 -13.45 6.84
C ALA A 23 -5.04 -12.15 7.63
N GLY A 24 -4.10 -11.20 7.49
CA GLY A 24 -4.26 -9.84 7.98
C GLY A 24 -5.55 -9.20 7.45
N THR A 25 -5.80 -7.95 7.86
CA THR A 25 -6.99 -7.17 7.49
C THR A 25 -7.49 -7.55 6.10
N SER A 26 -8.74 -8.05 6.04
CA SER A 26 -9.40 -8.58 4.84
C SER A 26 -8.91 -7.91 3.55
N ASN A 27 -8.77 -8.66 2.44
CA ASN A 27 -8.46 -8.12 1.09
C ASN A 27 -9.38 -6.97 0.63
N LYS A 28 -10.40 -6.63 1.42
CA LYS A 28 -11.22 -5.43 1.26
C LYS A 28 -10.41 -4.20 1.67
N PRO A 29 -10.38 -3.14 0.86
CA PRO A 29 -9.79 -1.89 1.28
C PRO A 29 -10.46 -1.42 2.57
N LYS A 30 -9.64 -0.96 3.53
CA LYS A 30 -10.16 -0.45 4.80
C LYS A 30 -11.08 0.73 4.49
N TYR A 31 -12.29 0.73 5.05
CA TYR A 31 -13.17 1.88 4.90
C TYR A 31 -12.53 3.08 5.61
N ILE A 32 -12.37 4.17 4.86
CA ILE A 32 -11.81 5.43 5.32
C ILE A 32 -12.92 6.47 5.14
N ALA A 33 -13.20 7.24 6.20
CA ALA A 33 -14.21 8.30 6.18
C ALA A 33 -13.87 9.37 5.13
N LYS A 34 -14.87 10.12 4.65
CA LYS A 34 -14.68 11.12 3.58
C LYS A 34 -13.56 12.12 3.91
N ALA A 35 -13.58 12.67 5.13
CA ALA A 35 -12.57 13.63 5.59
C ALA A 35 -11.15 13.04 5.61
N ASP A 36 -11.00 11.77 5.98
CA ASP A 36 -9.69 11.11 6.01
C ASP A 36 -9.19 10.76 4.60
N ARG A 37 -10.10 10.46 3.67
CA ARG A 37 -9.75 10.27 2.25
C ARG A 37 -9.25 11.57 1.62
N GLU A 38 -9.90 12.70 1.91
CA GLU A 38 -9.47 14.02 1.44
C GLU A 38 -8.10 14.40 2.01
N LYS A 39 -7.87 14.15 3.31
CA LYS A 39 -6.55 14.36 3.94
C LYS A 39 -5.46 13.51 3.29
N LEU A 40 -5.74 12.24 2.99
CA LEU A 40 -4.80 11.35 2.32
C LEU A 40 -4.52 11.83 0.89
N VAL A 41 -5.56 12.11 0.09
CA VAL A 41 -5.40 12.61 -1.29
C VAL A 41 -4.60 13.91 -1.31
N ASN A 42 -4.90 14.84 -0.41
CA ASN A 42 -4.16 16.09 -0.29
C ASN A 42 -2.70 15.84 0.10
N GLY A 43 -2.46 14.98 1.11
CA GLY A 43 -1.11 14.61 1.54
C GLY A 43 -0.27 13.97 0.43
N TYR A 44 -0.83 13.03 -0.34
CA TYR A 44 -0.15 12.41 -1.49
C TYR A 44 0.07 13.40 -2.63
N SER A 45 -0.92 14.23 -2.96
CA SER A 45 -0.81 15.22 -4.05
C SER A 45 0.24 16.30 -3.80
N VAL A 46 0.49 16.65 -2.54
CA VAL A 46 1.53 17.61 -2.16
C VAL A 46 2.92 16.99 -2.35
N MET A 47 3.10 15.71 -2.00
CA MET A 47 4.37 15.00 -2.16
C MET A 47 4.73 14.81 -3.63
N ASP A 48 3.75 14.45 -4.47
CA ASP A 48 4.00 14.23 -5.91
C ASP A 48 4.33 15.52 -6.65
N LYS A 49 3.65 16.63 -6.32
CA LYS A 49 3.94 17.95 -6.91
C LYS A 49 5.31 18.49 -6.49
N GLN A 50 5.69 18.28 -5.23
CA GLN A 50 7.01 18.67 -4.73
C GLN A 50 8.11 17.84 -5.39
N ALA A 51 7.92 16.53 -5.56
CA ALA A 51 8.87 15.65 -6.22
C ALA A 51 9.09 16.00 -7.70
N LEU A 52 8.02 16.34 -8.44
CA LEU A 52 8.11 16.80 -9.82
C LEU A 52 8.81 18.17 -9.93
N ASN A 53 8.54 19.09 -9.01
CA ASN A 53 9.16 20.41 -9.01
C ASN A 53 10.67 20.32 -8.70
N SER A 54 11.08 19.47 -7.76
CA SER A 54 12.50 19.24 -7.46
C SER A 54 13.26 18.62 -8.63
N GLN A 55 12.65 17.66 -9.35
CA GLN A 55 13.24 17.08 -10.56
C GLN A 55 13.37 18.10 -11.70
N ALA A 56 12.37 18.96 -11.88
CA ALA A 56 12.45 20.04 -12.86
C ALA A 56 13.58 21.03 -12.52
N ALA A 57 13.76 21.38 -11.24
CA ALA A 57 14.83 22.27 -10.80
C ALA A 57 16.23 21.67 -11.07
N THR A 58 16.44 20.39 -10.78
CA THR A 58 17.72 19.73 -11.06
C THR A 58 18.04 19.67 -12.56
N LEU A 59 17.03 19.45 -13.40
CA LEU A 59 17.24 19.41 -14.86
C LEU A 59 17.66 20.77 -15.41
N VAL A 60 17.03 21.86 -14.95
CA VAL A 60 17.40 23.23 -15.36
C VAL A 60 18.83 23.57 -14.96
N GLU A 61 19.25 23.17 -13.75
CA GLU A 61 20.61 23.40 -13.25
C GLU A 61 21.67 22.59 -14.00
N THR A 62 21.38 21.35 -14.38
CA THR A 62 22.30 20.54 -15.20
C THR A 62 22.46 21.09 -16.62
N LEU A 63 21.40 21.66 -17.21
CA LEU A 63 21.47 22.23 -18.55
C LEU A 63 22.23 23.57 -18.56
N SER A 64 22.07 24.39 -17.52
CA SER A 64 22.78 25.67 -17.42
C SER A 64 24.28 25.51 -17.14
N THR A 65 24.65 24.53 -16.32
CA THR A 65 26.06 24.21 -16.06
C THR A 65 26.76 23.69 -17.32
N ASN A 66 26.12 22.81 -18.09
CA ASN A 66 26.67 22.31 -19.36
C ASN A 66 26.83 23.38 -20.44
N ALA A 67 25.96 24.40 -20.47
CA ALA A 67 26.02 25.48 -21.45
C ALA A 67 27.16 26.49 -21.21
N ASN A 68 27.75 26.52 -20.00
CA ASN A 68 28.80 27.46 -19.62
C ASN A 68 30.22 26.85 -19.66
N LEU A 69 30.35 25.59 -20.08
CA LEU A 69 31.64 24.88 -20.23
C LEU A 69 32.09 24.76 -21.71
N GLY A 70 31.41 25.43 -22.65
CA GLY A 70 31.80 25.52 -24.07
C GLY A 70 32.16 26.95 -24.46
#